data_AF-A0A2T5GSD0-F1
#
_entry.id   AF-A0A2T5GSD0-F1
#
_cell.length_a   1.000
_cell.length_b   1.000
_cell.length_c   1.000
_cell.angle_alpha   90.00
_cell.angle_beta   90.00
_cell.angle_gamma   90.00
#
_symmetry.space_group_name_H-M   'P 1'
#
loop_
_entity.id
_entity.type
_entity.pdbx_description
1 polymer ?
#
loop_
_entity_poly.entity_id
_entity_poly.type
_entity_poly.pdbx_seq_one_letter_code
_entity_poly.pdbx_strand_id
1 'polypeptide(L)'
;MIRFSPRASLIAIAAMSVAVSSSALAQSARSADAAPPPPPPAMAMQPAKAAPDMQTVLDQLAALGGKPIETLTPAVARTQPSAADATKQVMIKHGLAASPDATVTTRDIPYGSDAQQFARVYKPAALANAKNLPVIVYYHGGGWVIATVDTYDAAPRLLAKQLGAIVVSVEYRHAPEFKFPAQHDDAAAAYRWTLQNAASWGGDPRKIAVAGESAGGNLAVATAIYARDNRLTTPLHIVSVYPIANSSMTLPSRMDSANAKPLNGAMLKWFGYYYQTTPADAQDPRLNLVKANLRGLPPTTIINAQIDPLRSDGETLAAAMRKAGDRVEQRTFPGVTHEFFGMGMVVRGAQDANTLAIARLKAAFAAAPRR
;
A
#
# COMPACT_ATOMS: atom_id res chain seq x y z
N MET A 1 57.29 32.39 -64.35
CA MET A 1 56.82 33.74 -64.73
C MET A 1 55.92 34.24 -63.60
N ILE A 2 56.27 35.38 -62.98
CA ILE A 2 55.43 36.25 -62.12
C ILE A 2 55.12 35.71 -60.69
N ARG A 3 55.32 36.39 -59.55
CA ARG A 3 56.04 37.59 -59.06
C ARG A 3 56.04 37.56 -57.50
N PHE A 4 57.15 38.02 -56.90
CA PHE A 4 57.35 38.77 -55.63
C PHE A 4 56.68 38.41 -54.27
N SER A 5 57.58 38.01 -53.33
CA SER A 5 57.97 38.66 -52.04
C SER A 5 57.04 38.76 -50.80
N PRO A 6 57.64 38.85 -49.58
CA PRO A 6 57.09 38.40 -48.30
C PRO A 6 56.65 39.55 -47.38
N ARG A 7 56.04 39.22 -46.23
CA ARG A 7 56.24 39.97 -44.98
C ARG A 7 55.95 39.11 -43.74
N ALA A 8 56.90 39.17 -42.84
CA ALA A 8 56.87 38.62 -41.49
C ALA A 8 55.82 39.33 -40.62
N SER A 9 55.30 38.61 -39.63
CA SER A 9 55.15 39.15 -38.27
C SER A 9 55.12 38.02 -37.25
N LEU A 10 55.86 38.29 -36.19
CA LEU A 10 56.24 37.47 -35.06
C LEU A 10 55.19 37.58 -33.94
N ILE A 11 55.28 36.68 -32.94
CA ILE A 11 54.75 36.77 -31.57
C ILE A 11 53.31 36.25 -31.36
N ALA A 12 53.16 35.04 -30.80
CA ALA A 12 53.07 34.83 -29.34
C ALA A 12 52.77 33.37 -29.04
N ILE A 13 53.55 32.82 -28.11
CA ILE A 13 53.45 31.49 -27.52
C ILE A 13 52.23 31.45 -26.60
N ALA A 14 51.36 30.45 -26.77
CA ALA A 14 50.46 29.99 -25.71
C ALA A 14 50.48 28.46 -25.71
N ALA A 15 51.18 27.90 -24.73
CA ALA A 15 51.24 26.47 -24.46
C ALA A 15 49.86 25.96 -24.01
N MET A 16 49.26 25.05 -24.77
CA MET A 16 48.16 24.21 -24.27
C MET A 16 48.78 23.02 -23.55
N SER A 17 48.88 23.12 -22.23
CA SER A 17 49.10 22.00 -21.32
C SER A 17 47.84 21.13 -21.28
N VAL A 18 47.97 19.88 -21.71
CA VAL A 18 47.00 18.82 -21.51
C VAL A 18 46.97 18.48 -20.02
N ALA A 19 45.90 18.85 -19.32
CA ALA A 19 45.62 18.38 -17.97
C ALA A 19 44.53 17.30 -18.04
N VAL A 20 44.96 16.05 -17.89
CA VAL A 20 44.08 14.92 -17.57
C VAL A 20 43.52 15.16 -16.17
N SER A 21 42.23 15.42 -16.05
CA SER A 21 41.55 15.51 -14.75
C SER A 21 40.73 14.25 -14.51
N SER A 22 41.34 13.32 -13.79
CA SER A 22 40.64 12.29 -13.02
C SER A 22 39.84 12.97 -11.92
N SER A 23 38.54 13.20 -12.15
CA SER A 23 37.61 13.53 -11.07
C SER A 23 36.83 12.28 -10.70
N ALA A 24 37.20 11.75 -9.54
CA ALA A 24 36.55 10.64 -8.88
C ALA A 24 35.05 10.93 -8.67
N LEU A 25 34.24 9.88 -8.85
CA LEU A 25 32.86 9.79 -8.38
C LEU A 25 32.82 10.06 -6.87
N ALA A 26 32.46 11.28 -6.49
CA ALA A 26 31.97 11.53 -5.14
C ALA A 26 30.55 10.96 -5.04
N GLN A 27 30.44 9.69 -4.62
CA GLN A 27 29.21 9.18 -4.03
C GLN A 27 28.91 10.05 -2.80
N SER A 28 27.92 10.94 -2.89
CA SER A 28 27.40 11.56 -1.67
C SER A 28 26.69 10.47 -0.87
N ALA A 29 27.27 10.08 0.27
CA ALA A 29 26.53 9.42 1.33
C ALA A 29 25.42 10.39 1.77
N ARG A 30 24.19 10.22 1.26
CA ARG A 30 23.05 11.04 1.69
C ARG A 30 22.70 10.62 3.12
N SER A 31 22.88 11.55 4.05
CA SER A 31 22.57 11.35 5.47
C SER A 31 21.10 10.98 5.67
N ALA A 32 20.85 10.01 6.56
CA ALA A 32 19.51 9.56 6.95
C ALA A 32 18.70 10.64 7.70
N ASP A 33 19.32 11.78 8.05
CA ASP A 33 18.77 12.80 8.95
C ASP A 33 18.25 14.09 8.27
N ALA A 34 18.23 14.17 6.93
CA ALA A 34 17.79 15.39 6.23
C ALA A 34 16.29 15.37 5.87
N ALA A 35 15.60 16.47 6.18
CA ALA A 35 14.19 16.68 5.78
C ALA A 35 14.05 17.02 4.28
N PRO A 36 12.96 16.58 3.60
CA PRO A 36 12.72 16.89 2.19
C PRO A 36 12.20 18.33 1.95
N PRO A 37 12.29 18.87 0.72
CA PRO A 37 11.85 20.22 0.37
C PRO A 37 10.32 20.40 0.36
N PRO A 38 9.80 21.64 0.55
CA PRO A 38 8.36 21.92 0.66
C PRO A 38 7.60 21.75 -0.68
N PRO A 39 6.28 21.46 -0.64
CA PRO A 39 5.48 21.19 -1.82
C PRO A 39 5.09 22.48 -2.60
N PRO A 40 4.86 22.39 -3.93
CA PRO A 40 4.36 23.50 -4.75
C PRO A 40 2.87 23.81 -4.51
N PRO A 41 2.39 25.03 -4.87
CA PRO A 41 1.00 25.46 -4.67
C PRO A 41 0.00 24.72 -5.58
N ALA A 42 -1.23 24.50 -5.07
CA ALA A 42 -2.27 23.71 -5.72
C ALA A 42 -3.08 24.49 -6.79
N MET A 43 -3.56 23.78 -7.82
CA MET A 43 -4.58 24.27 -8.76
C MET A 43 -6.00 24.02 -8.21
N ALA A 44 -6.90 24.99 -8.41
CA ALA A 44 -8.26 24.98 -7.87
C ALA A 44 -9.24 24.18 -8.74
N MET A 45 -9.56 22.96 -8.34
CA MET A 45 -10.89 22.36 -8.54
C MET A 45 -11.63 22.42 -7.20
N GLN A 46 -12.95 22.62 -7.18
CA GLN A 46 -13.69 22.49 -5.92
C GLN A 46 -13.52 21.06 -5.39
N PRO A 47 -12.87 20.87 -4.23
CA PRO A 47 -12.62 19.52 -3.73
C PRO A 47 -13.95 18.87 -3.35
N ALA A 48 -14.10 17.58 -3.66
CA ALA A 48 -15.27 16.83 -3.23
C ALA A 48 -15.35 16.87 -1.69
N LYS A 49 -16.57 17.04 -1.17
CA LYS A 49 -16.82 17.16 0.27
C LYS A 49 -16.95 15.78 0.90
N ALA A 50 -16.30 15.57 2.04
CA ALA A 50 -16.49 14.35 2.82
C ALA A 50 -17.95 14.22 3.29
N ALA A 51 -18.45 12.98 3.35
CA ALA A 51 -19.74 12.69 3.97
C ALA A 51 -19.70 13.11 5.45
N PRO A 52 -20.84 13.47 6.07
CA PRO A 52 -20.85 14.01 7.44
C PRO A 52 -20.19 13.09 8.49
N ASP A 53 -20.39 11.78 8.36
CA ASP A 53 -19.80 10.75 9.20
C ASP A 53 -18.28 10.62 8.99
N MET A 54 -17.82 10.63 7.75
CA MET A 54 -16.40 10.69 7.40
C MET A 54 -15.76 11.98 7.93
N GLN A 55 -16.43 13.13 7.78
CA GLN A 55 -15.96 14.42 8.30
C GLN A 55 -15.79 14.38 9.81
N THR A 56 -16.68 13.71 10.54
CA THR A 56 -16.56 13.53 12.00
C THR A 56 -15.24 12.83 12.37
N VAL A 57 -14.83 11.81 11.60
CA VAL A 57 -13.55 11.13 11.82
C VAL A 57 -12.36 12.05 11.47
N LEU A 58 -12.45 12.82 10.39
CA LEU A 58 -11.40 13.77 10.00
C LEU A 58 -11.21 14.89 11.04
N ASP A 59 -12.30 15.43 11.57
CA ASP A 59 -12.29 16.44 12.62
C ASP A 59 -11.69 15.86 13.90
N GLN A 60 -12.05 14.61 14.23
CA GLN A 60 -11.45 13.91 15.36
C GLN A 60 -9.95 13.64 15.15
N LEU A 61 -9.51 13.31 13.95
CA LEU A 61 -8.09 13.14 13.63
C LEU A 61 -7.32 14.45 13.81
N ALA A 62 -7.87 15.57 13.32
CA ALA A 62 -7.28 16.88 13.53
C ALA A 62 -7.19 17.24 15.03
N ALA A 63 -8.22 16.89 15.81
CA ALA A 63 -8.25 17.13 17.25
C ALA A 63 -7.22 16.29 18.04
N LEU A 64 -6.69 15.20 17.48
CA LEU A 64 -5.60 14.44 18.09
C LEU A 64 -4.24 15.17 18.01
N GLY A 65 -4.14 16.27 17.26
CA GLY A 65 -2.97 17.15 17.27
C GLY A 65 -1.71 16.55 16.63
N GLY A 66 -1.87 15.54 15.76
CA GLY A 66 -0.77 14.96 15.01
C GLY A 66 -0.09 15.97 14.09
N LYS A 67 1.24 15.88 13.97
CA LYS A 67 2.00 16.72 13.04
C LYS A 67 1.96 16.13 11.62
N PRO A 68 1.97 16.97 10.55
CA PRO A 68 2.02 16.48 9.17
C PRO A 68 3.25 15.58 8.95
N ILE A 69 3.05 14.29 8.65
CA ILE A 69 4.15 13.32 8.60
C ILE A 69 5.21 13.66 7.57
N GLU A 70 4.84 14.35 6.49
CA GLU A 70 5.74 14.82 5.44
C GLU A 70 6.81 15.81 5.95
N THR A 71 6.68 16.29 7.19
CA THR A 71 7.64 17.18 7.87
C THR A 71 8.50 16.45 8.91
N LEU A 72 8.30 15.14 9.10
CA LEU A 72 8.90 14.34 10.16
C LEU A 72 9.88 13.30 9.62
N THR A 73 10.75 12.80 10.49
CA THR A 73 11.49 11.55 10.25
C THR A 73 10.55 10.34 10.38
N PRO A 74 10.85 9.19 9.76
CA PRO A 74 10.03 7.98 9.88
C PRO A 74 9.80 7.54 11.33
N ALA A 75 10.84 7.64 12.18
CA ALA A 75 10.73 7.30 13.60
C ALA A 75 9.67 8.15 14.33
N VAL A 76 9.61 9.46 14.07
CA VAL A 76 8.62 10.35 14.68
C VAL A 76 7.26 10.24 13.97
N ALA A 77 7.24 10.00 12.66
CA ALA A 77 6.01 9.77 11.91
C ALA A 77 5.24 8.54 12.43
N ARG A 78 5.96 7.46 12.80
CA ARG A 78 5.39 6.23 13.36
C ARG A 78 4.72 6.42 14.73
N THR A 79 4.99 7.51 15.44
CA THR A 79 4.35 7.82 16.72
C THR A 79 3.15 8.77 16.60
N GLN A 80 2.86 9.26 15.39
CA GLN A 80 1.73 10.16 15.18
C GLN A 80 0.38 9.43 15.27
N PRO A 81 -0.68 10.11 15.73
CA PRO A 81 -2.01 9.53 15.75
C PRO A 81 -2.49 9.16 14.34
N SER A 82 -3.14 8.01 14.24
CA SER A 82 -3.66 7.45 13.00
C SER A 82 -5.16 7.73 12.81
N ALA A 83 -5.65 7.51 11.60
CA ALA A 83 -7.09 7.52 11.33
C ALA A 83 -7.85 6.43 12.12
N ALA A 84 -7.17 5.32 12.48
CA ALA A 84 -7.72 4.29 13.36
C ALA A 84 -7.89 4.81 14.80
N ASP A 85 -6.96 5.61 15.31
CA ASP A 85 -7.08 6.23 16.64
C ASP A 85 -8.24 7.24 16.68
N ALA A 86 -8.38 8.05 15.62
CA ALA A 86 -9.51 8.96 15.47
C ALA A 86 -10.84 8.19 15.44
N THR A 87 -10.90 7.10 14.69
CA THR A 87 -12.08 6.21 14.61
C THR A 87 -12.44 5.65 15.98
N LYS A 88 -11.47 5.16 16.76
CA LYS A 88 -11.70 4.68 18.13
C LYS A 88 -12.27 5.77 19.03
N GLN A 89 -11.78 7.01 18.93
CA GLN A 89 -12.32 8.14 19.70
C GLN A 89 -13.77 8.47 19.30
N VAL A 90 -14.09 8.45 18.00
CA VAL A 90 -15.48 8.63 17.53
C VAL A 90 -16.38 7.51 18.06
N MET A 91 -15.92 6.25 18.02
CA MET A 91 -16.65 5.11 18.60
C MET A 91 -16.97 5.33 20.08
N ILE A 92 -15.98 5.72 20.89
CA ILE A 92 -16.18 6.01 22.32
C ILE A 92 -17.22 7.11 22.52
N LYS A 93 -17.14 8.21 21.75
CA LYS A 93 -18.11 9.31 21.82
C LYS A 93 -19.54 8.88 21.46
N HIS A 94 -19.70 7.85 20.64
CA HIS A 94 -20.99 7.26 20.29
C HIS A 94 -21.41 6.11 21.22
N GLY A 95 -20.69 5.87 22.32
CA GLY A 95 -20.99 4.78 23.26
C GLY A 95 -20.71 3.39 22.71
N LEU A 96 -19.90 3.27 21.65
CA LEU A 96 -19.48 2.00 21.07
C LEU A 96 -18.21 1.49 21.75
N ALA A 97 -18.09 0.16 21.85
CA ALA A 97 -16.87 -0.46 22.36
C ALA A 97 -15.70 -0.25 21.39
N ALA A 98 -14.64 0.44 21.83
CA ALA A 98 -13.40 0.60 21.07
C ALA A 98 -12.38 -0.52 21.31
N SER A 99 -12.67 -1.44 22.23
CA SER A 99 -11.87 -2.65 22.44
C SER A 99 -12.05 -3.63 21.27
N PRO A 100 -11.01 -4.40 20.89
CA PRO A 100 -11.13 -5.43 19.87
C PRO A 100 -12.26 -6.44 20.18
N ASP A 101 -12.97 -6.87 19.14
CA ASP A 101 -14.03 -7.89 19.27
C ASP A 101 -13.44 -9.22 19.76
N ALA A 102 -13.84 -9.61 20.98
CA ALA A 102 -13.39 -10.81 21.67
C ALA A 102 -13.88 -12.13 21.03
N THR A 103 -14.83 -12.07 20.10
CA THR A 103 -15.29 -13.24 19.33
C THR A 103 -14.28 -13.68 18.27
N VAL A 104 -13.19 -12.94 18.08
CA VAL A 104 -12.06 -13.29 17.20
C VAL A 104 -10.78 -13.33 18.05
N THR A 105 -10.15 -14.50 18.11
CA THR A 105 -8.87 -14.66 18.79
C THR A 105 -7.72 -14.32 17.83
N THR A 106 -6.61 -13.84 18.39
CA THR A 106 -5.41 -13.49 17.65
C THR A 106 -4.18 -14.15 18.24
N ARG A 107 -3.23 -14.51 17.37
CA ARG A 107 -1.89 -14.96 17.79
C ARG A 107 -0.85 -14.48 16.78
N ASP A 108 0.23 -13.90 17.28
CA ASP A 108 1.36 -13.50 16.46
C ASP A 108 2.31 -14.68 16.28
N ILE A 109 2.71 -14.96 15.04
CA ILE A 109 3.55 -16.12 14.68
C ILE A 109 4.63 -15.65 13.69
N PRO A 110 5.92 -15.93 13.94
CA PRO A 110 6.98 -15.57 13.02
C PRO A 110 6.88 -16.40 11.73
N TYR A 111 7.11 -15.74 10.60
CA TYR A 111 7.29 -16.37 9.28
C TYR A 111 8.72 -16.21 8.75
N GLY A 112 9.53 -15.36 9.38
CA GLY A 112 10.93 -15.12 9.05
C GLY A 112 11.79 -14.92 10.31
N SER A 113 13.06 -14.60 10.10
CA SER A 113 14.05 -14.44 11.18
C SER A 113 14.15 -13.02 11.72
N ASP A 114 13.72 -12.03 10.94
CA ASP A 114 13.65 -10.64 11.40
C ASP A 114 12.46 -10.47 12.35
N ALA A 115 12.60 -9.62 13.37
CA ALA A 115 11.56 -9.39 14.37
C ALA A 115 10.26 -8.80 13.77
N GLN A 116 10.35 -8.12 12.62
CA GLN A 116 9.17 -7.62 11.88
C GLN A 116 8.56 -8.67 10.95
N GLN A 117 9.20 -9.81 10.74
CA GLN A 117 8.68 -10.88 9.88
C GLN A 117 7.77 -11.84 10.66
N PHE A 118 6.64 -11.32 11.14
CA PHE A 118 5.60 -12.10 11.79
C PHE A 118 4.22 -11.81 11.19
N ALA A 119 3.27 -12.72 11.40
CA ALA A 119 1.88 -12.50 11.05
C ALA A 119 0.99 -12.64 12.28
N ARG A 120 0.05 -11.71 12.42
CA ARG A 120 -1.08 -11.85 13.34
C ARG A 120 -2.16 -12.71 12.71
N VAL A 121 -2.37 -13.90 13.28
CA VAL A 121 -3.37 -14.85 12.81
C VAL A 121 -4.67 -14.64 13.57
N TYR A 122 -5.72 -14.23 12.87
CA TYR A 122 -7.08 -14.02 13.36
C TYR A 122 -7.91 -15.28 13.11
N LYS A 123 -8.64 -15.74 14.13
CA LYS A 123 -9.55 -16.88 14.00
C LYS A 123 -10.85 -16.64 14.79
N PRO A 124 -12.04 -16.88 14.21
CA PRO A 124 -13.28 -16.83 14.96
C PRO A 124 -13.28 -17.84 16.12
N ALA A 125 -13.56 -17.38 17.34
CA ALA A 125 -13.52 -18.20 18.55
C ALA A 125 -14.49 -19.40 18.45
N ALA A 126 -15.67 -19.18 17.88
CA ALA A 126 -16.66 -20.24 17.63
C ALA A 126 -16.17 -21.34 16.67
N LEU A 127 -15.09 -21.08 15.91
CA LEU A 127 -14.50 -22.02 14.95
C LEU A 127 -13.11 -22.50 15.40
N ALA A 128 -12.74 -22.36 16.68
CA ALA A 128 -11.41 -22.70 17.20
C ALA A 128 -10.92 -24.11 16.79
N ASN A 129 -11.82 -25.09 16.79
CA ASN A 129 -11.51 -26.49 16.43
C ASN A 129 -11.85 -26.85 14.97
N ALA A 130 -12.46 -25.93 14.21
CA ALA A 130 -12.83 -26.18 12.83
C ALA A 130 -11.59 -26.36 11.92
N LYS A 131 -11.78 -27.16 10.87
CA LYS A 131 -10.78 -27.48 9.84
C LYS A 131 -11.29 -27.07 8.47
N ASN A 132 -10.36 -26.97 7.52
CA ASN A 132 -10.61 -26.58 6.13
C ASN A 132 -11.28 -25.20 5.96
N LEU A 133 -10.99 -24.27 6.88
CA LEU A 133 -11.47 -22.90 6.83
C LEU A 133 -10.83 -22.14 5.65
N PRO A 134 -11.53 -21.20 5.01
CA PRO A 134 -10.90 -20.28 4.07
C PRO A 134 -9.78 -19.48 4.75
N VAL A 135 -8.77 -19.08 3.97
CA VAL A 135 -7.62 -18.31 4.44
C VAL A 135 -7.53 -17.00 3.66
N ILE A 136 -7.27 -15.90 4.35
CA ILE A 136 -6.99 -14.60 3.71
C ILE A 136 -5.62 -14.14 4.18
N VAL A 137 -4.68 -13.92 3.27
CA VAL A 137 -3.43 -13.23 3.60
C VAL A 137 -3.68 -11.74 3.43
N TYR A 138 -3.47 -10.98 4.51
CA TYR A 138 -3.79 -9.57 4.59
C TYR A 138 -2.52 -8.74 4.72
N TYR A 139 -2.41 -7.69 3.90
CA TYR A 139 -1.29 -6.76 3.94
C TYR A 139 -1.79 -5.38 4.35
N HIS A 140 -1.25 -4.86 5.44
CA HIS A 140 -1.62 -3.53 5.94
C HIS A 140 -1.06 -2.41 5.04
N GLY A 141 -1.57 -1.19 5.20
CA GLY A 141 -1.09 -0.01 4.48
C GLY A 141 0.07 0.70 5.18
N GLY A 142 0.13 2.02 5.07
CA GLY A 142 1.19 2.84 5.68
C GLY A 142 2.40 3.13 4.78
N GLY A 143 2.22 3.07 3.46
CA GLY A 143 3.24 3.49 2.49
C GLY A 143 4.59 2.75 2.63
N TRP A 144 4.57 1.54 3.18
CA TRP A 144 5.74 0.71 3.53
C TRP A 144 6.68 1.31 4.59
N VAL A 145 6.31 2.43 5.22
CA VAL A 145 7.17 3.19 6.15
C VAL A 145 6.55 3.28 7.55
N ILE A 146 5.22 3.41 7.65
CA ILE A 146 4.48 3.60 8.90
C ILE A 146 3.41 2.51 9.08
N ALA A 147 2.66 2.62 10.19
CA ALA A 147 1.61 1.69 10.60
C ALA A 147 2.14 0.29 10.89
N THR A 148 1.27 -0.55 11.45
CA THR A 148 1.55 -1.95 11.80
C THR A 148 0.26 -2.75 11.70
N VAL A 149 0.33 -4.05 11.96
CA VAL A 149 -0.85 -4.90 12.17
C VAL A 149 -1.82 -4.37 13.25
N ASP A 150 -1.35 -3.58 14.23
CA ASP A 150 -2.21 -2.98 15.25
C ASP A 150 -3.04 -1.80 14.70
N THR A 151 -2.46 -1.05 13.77
CA THR A 151 -3.14 0.09 13.13
C THR A 151 -4.33 -0.40 12.29
N TYR A 152 -4.15 -1.55 11.63
CA TYR A 152 -5.11 -2.12 10.69
C TYR A 152 -5.93 -3.28 11.26
N ASP A 153 -5.96 -3.50 12.59
CA ASP A 153 -6.62 -4.66 13.24
C ASP A 153 -8.10 -4.83 12.85
N ALA A 154 -8.82 -3.72 12.63
CA ALA A 154 -10.27 -3.73 12.42
C ALA A 154 -10.70 -4.55 11.18
N ALA A 155 -10.01 -4.42 10.04
CA ALA A 155 -10.40 -5.06 8.80
C ALA A 155 -10.13 -6.58 8.79
N PRO A 156 -8.93 -7.10 9.15
CA PRO A 156 -8.69 -8.54 9.34
C PRO A 156 -9.67 -9.18 10.31
N ARG A 157 -9.97 -8.50 11.44
CA ARG A 157 -10.92 -9.00 12.44
C ARG A 157 -12.34 -9.12 11.87
N LEU A 158 -12.80 -8.08 11.17
CA LEU A 158 -14.09 -8.08 10.49
C LEU A 158 -14.18 -9.21 9.46
N LEU A 159 -13.17 -9.34 8.59
CA LEU A 159 -13.12 -10.37 7.56
C LEU A 159 -13.12 -11.78 8.16
N ALA A 160 -12.32 -12.02 9.20
CA ALA A 160 -12.29 -13.30 9.91
C ALA A 160 -13.69 -13.68 10.40
N LYS A 161 -14.35 -12.76 11.11
CA LYS A 161 -15.68 -12.95 11.68
C LYS A 161 -16.75 -13.19 10.62
N GLN A 162 -16.83 -12.32 9.62
CA GLN A 162 -17.93 -12.33 8.63
C GLN A 162 -17.82 -13.46 7.61
N LEU A 163 -16.60 -13.95 7.36
CA LEU A 163 -16.36 -15.01 6.37
C LEU A 163 -16.15 -16.39 7.00
N GLY A 164 -16.07 -16.48 8.34
CA GLY A 164 -15.66 -17.73 9.00
C GLY A 164 -14.28 -18.18 8.54
N ALA A 165 -13.36 -17.23 8.32
CA ALA A 165 -12.06 -17.44 7.72
C ALA A 165 -10.94 -17.22 8.73
N ILE A 166 -9.79 -17.85 8.47
CA ILE A 166 -8.53 -17.47 9.11
C ILE A 166 -7.95 -16.30 8.33
N VAL A 167 -7.62 -15.20 9.02
CA VAL A 167 -6.91 -14.08 8.39
C VAL A 167 -5.48 -14.05 8.91
N VAL A 168 -4.51 -14.05 8.00
CA VAL A 168 -3.08 -13.97 8.29
C VAL A 168 -2.65 -12.55 7.94
N SER A 169 -2.69 -11.64 8.93
CA SER A 169 -2.27 -10.26 8.73
C SER A 169 -0.77 -10.15 8.90
N VAL A 170 -0.09 -9.83 7.80
CA VAL A 170 1.36 -9.83 7.70
C VAL A 170 1.89 -8.49 8.21
N GLU A 171 2.71 -8.53 9.25
CA GLU A 171 3.68 -7.47 9.53
C GLU A 171 4.89 -7.71 8.61
N TYR A 172 5.43 -6.67 8.02
CA TYR A 172 6.60 -6.76 7.14
C TYR A 172 7.63 -5.71 7.53
N ARG A 173 8.88 -5.88 7.07
CA ARG A 173 9.94 -4.91 7.38
C ARG A 173 9.63 -3.53 6.81
N HIS A 174 10.00 -2.46 7.51
CA HIS A 174 9.68 -1.10 7.08
C HIS A 174 10.88 -0.37 6.48
N ALA A 175 10.58 0.49 5.51
CA ALA A 175 11.51 1.50 5.04
C ALA A 175 11.57 2.66 6.05
N PRO A 176 12.70 3.38 6.16
CA PRO A 176 13.91 3.27 5.31
C PRO A 176 14.91 2.20 5.75
N GLU A 177 14.70 1.53 6.88
CA GLU A 177 15.61 0.49 7.39
C GLU A 177 15.75 -0.66 6.38
N PHE A 178 14.63 -1.01 5.75
CA PHE A 178 14.55 -1.97 4.67
C PHE A 178 13.81 -1.35 3.50
N LYS A 179 14.55 -0.84 2.52
CA LYS A 179 13.98 -0.22 1.31
C LYS A 179 13.45 -1.26 0.33
N PHE A 180 12.77 -0.79 -0.72
CA PHE A 180 12.38 -1.63 -1.84
C PHE A 180 13.56 -2.50 -2.33
N PRO A 181 13.38 -3.82 -2.53
CA PRO A 181 12.12 -4.57 -2.57
C PRO A 181 11.74 -5.37 -1.30
N ALA A 182 12.30 -5.03 -0.13
CA ALA A 182 12.18 -5.88 1.07
C ALA A 182 10.75 -6.30 1.45
N GLN A 183 9.78 -5.38 1.31
CA GLN A 183 8.37 -5.59 1.64
C GLN A 183 7.68 -6.54 0.68
N HIS A 184 8.03 -6.48 -0.62
CA HIS A 184 7.53 -7.41 -1.63
C HIS A 184 8.08 -8.82 -1.39
N ASP A 185 9.36 -8.91 -1.03
CA ASP A 185 10.00 -10.19 -0.69
C ASP A 185 9.38 -10.79 0.59
N ASP A 186 9.11 -9.95 1.59
CA ASP A 186 8.43 -10.33 2.83
C ASP A 186 6.99 -10.79 2.58
N ALA A 187 6.23 -10.05 1.76
CA ALA A 187 4.87 -10.42 1.40
C ALA A 187 4.81 -11.76 0.66
N ALA A 188 5.76 -12.02 -0.25
CA ALA A 188 5.91 -13.29 -0.95
C ALA A 188 6.32 -14.43 0.01
N ALA A 189 7.23 -14.15 0.95
CA ALA A 189 7.65 -15.11 1.97
C ALA A 189 6.48 -15.50 2.90
N ALA A 190 5.73 -14.52 3.40
CA ALA A 190 4.56 -14.74 4.23
C ALA A 190 3.46 -15.53 3.50
N TYR A 191 3.28 -15.30 2.18
CA TYR A 191 2.36 -16.07 1.37
C TYR A 191 2.77 -17.54 1.27
N ARG A 192 4.05 -17.82 0.92
CA ARG A 192 4.58 -19.20 0.89
C ARG A 192 4.47 -19.89 2.24
N TRP A 193 4.84 -19.18 3.31
CA TRP A 193 4.72 -19.67 4.67
C TRP A 193 3.27 -19.99 5.04
N THR A 194 2.31 -19.15 4.63
CA THR A 194 0.88 -19.42 4.85
C THR A 194 0.43 -20.68 4.14
N LEU A 195 0.82 -20.89 2.88
CA LEU A 195 0.47 -22.11 2.14
C LEU A 195 0.97 -23.38 2.83
N GLN A 196 2.15 -23.31 3.46
CA GLN A 196 2.76 -24.44 4.17
C GLN A 196 2.13 -24.68 5.56
N ASN A 197 1.70 -23.62 6.24
CA ASN A 197 1.34 -23.69 7.66
C ASN A 197 -0.15 -23.58 7.96
N ALA A 198 -0.98 -23.06 7.04
CA ALA A 198 -2.40 -22.78 7.30
C ALA A 198 -3.17 -24.01 7.81
N ALA A 199 -2.86 -25.20 7.30
CA ALA A 199 -3.49 -26.45 7.73
C ALA A 199 -3.31 -26.72 9.24
N SER A 200 -2.16 -26.34 9.81
CA SER A 200 -1.87 -26.50 11.25
C SER A 200 -2.80 -25.67 12.14
N TRP A 201 -3.35 -24.57 11.63
CA TRP A 201 -4.31 -23.72 12.34
C TRP A 201 -5.77 -23.96 11.91
N GLY A 202 -6.00 -24.95 11.04
CA GLY A 202 -7.32 -25.34 10.54
C GLY A 202 -7.76 -24.69 9.22
N GLY A 203 -6.86 -23.99 8.53
CA GLY A 203 -7.11 -23.43 7.19
C GLY A 203 -6.96 -24.46 6.06
N ASP A 204 -7.60 -24.23 4.92
CA ASP A 204 -7.35 -24.96 3.67
C ASP A 204 -6.47 -24.09 2.75
N PRO A 205 -5.20 -24.47 2.49
CA PRO A 205 -4.31 -23.69 1.63
C PRO A 205 -4.77 -23.61 0.17
N ARG A 206 -5.78 -24.40 -0.23
CA ARG A 206 -6.42 -24.32 -1.56
C ARG A 206 -7.57 -23.32 -1.60
N LYS A 207 -8.02 -22.81 -0.45
CA LYS A 207 -9.07 -21.79 -0.32
C LYS A 207 -8.49 -20.49 0.20
N ILE A 208 -7.44 -20.01 -0.47
CA ILE A 208 -6.70 -18.82 -0.07
C ILE A 208 -7.11 -17.62 -0.93
N ALA A 209 -7.22 -16.45 -0.31
CA ALA A 209 -7.35 -15.16 -0.98
C ALA A 209 -6.28 -14.21 -0.47
N VAL A 210 -6.00 -13.14 -1.21
CA VAL A 210 -5.12 -12.05 -0.77
C VAL A 210 -5.90 -10.75 -0.69
N ALA A 211 -5.62 -9.96 0.34
CA ALA A 211 -6.26 -8.68 0.55
C ALA A 211 -5.26 -7.66 1.09
N GLY A 212 -5.51 -6.38 0.84
CA GLY A 212 -4.72 -5.33 1.48
C GLY A 212 -5.19 -3.93 1.14
N GLU A 213 -4.63 -2.99 1.88
CA GLU A 213 -5.01 -1.57 1.85
C GLU A 213 -3.81 -0.69 1.47
N SER A 214 -4.00 0.26 0.55
CA SER A 214 -2.97 1.23 0.16
C SER A 214 -1.70 0.54 -0.38
N ALA A 215 -0.55 0.71 0.29
CA ALA A 215 0.66 -0.06 0.06
C ALA A 215 0.44 -1.58 0.17
N GLY A 216 -0.40 -2.03 1.10
CA GLY A 216 -0.82 -3.43 1.20
C GLY A 216 -1.73 -3.86 0.04
N GLY A 217 -2.50 -2.94 -0.53
CA GLY A 217 -3.28 -3.18 -1.74
C GLY A 217 -2.38 -3.46 -2.95
N ASN A 218 -1.22 -2.79 -3.00
CA ASN A 218 -0.15 -3.11 -3.95
C ASN A 218 0.41 -4.51 -3.70
N LEU A 219 0.81 -4.79 -2.45
CA LEU A 219 1.39 -6.09 -2.06
C LEU A 219 0.44 -7.24 -2.38
N ALA A 220 -0.86 -7.11 -2.14
CA ALA A 220 -1.84 -8.14 -2.47
C ALA A 220 -1.83 -8.51 -3.96
N VAL A 221 -1.80 -7.52 -4.86
CA VAL A 221 -1.74 -7.75 -6.30
C VAL A 221 -0.38 -8.30 -6.72
N ALA A 222 0.72 -7.74 -6.21
CA ALA A 222 2.08 -8.20 -6.49
C ALA A 222 2.30 -9.64 -6.02
N THR A 223 1.75 -10.04 -4.86
CA THR A 223 1.81 -11.41 -4.36
C THR A 223 1.01 -12.37 -5.24
N ALA A 224 -0.14 -11.96 -5.79
CA ALA A 224 -0.89 -12.79 -6.72
C ALA A 224 -0.12 -13.02 -8.03
N ILE A 225 0.54 -11.98 -8.55
CA ILE A 225 1.48 -12.08 -9.70
C ILE A 225 2.60 -13.05 -9.35
N TYR A 226 3.24 -12.87 -8.20
CA TYR A 226 4.30 -13.76 -7.71
C TYR A 226 3.85 -15.22 -7.62
N ALA A 227 2.67 -15.48 -7.05
CA ALA A 227 2.12 -16.83 -6.90
C ALA A 227 1.90 -17.51 -8.27
N ARG A 228 1.33 -16.78 -9.24
CA ARG A 228 1.15 -17.25 -10.62
C ARG A 228 2.50 -17.58 -11.26
N ASP A 229 3.45 -16.64 -11.22
CA ASP A 229 4.73 -16.76 -11.92
C ASP A 229 5.62 -17.86 -11.32
N ASN A 230 5.47 -18.15 -10.03
CA ASN A 230 6.17 -19.22 -9.32
C ASN A 230 5.37 -20.52 -9.23
N ARG A 231 4.24 -20.64 -9.93
CA ARG A 231 3.39 -21.86 -9.95
C ARG A 231 2.98 -22.33 -8.56
N LEU A 232 2.76 -21.40 -7.64
CA LEU A 232 2.19 -21.68 -6.32
C LEU A 232 0.67 -21.84 -6.44
N THR A 233 0.02 -22.30 -5.36
CA THR A 233 -1.44 -22.19 -5.26
C THR A 233 -1.83 -20.74 -5.47
N THR A 234 -2.57 -20.49 -6.53
CA THR A 234 -3.00 -19.14 -6.90
C THR A 234 -4.16 -18.72 -5.99
N PRO A 235 -4.21 -17.47 -5.50
CA PRO A 235 -5.35 -16.99 -4.72
C PRO A 235 -6.65 -17.13 -5.51
N LEU A 236 -7.74 -17.43 -4.84
CA LEU A 236 -9.07 -17.48 -5.44
C LEU A 236 -9.63 -16.09 -5.76
N HIS A 237 -9.17 -15.07 -5.04
CA HIS A 237 -9.62 -13.70 -5.18
C HIS A 237 -8.57 -12.72 -4.66
N ILE A 238 -8.56 -11.52 -5.24
CA ILE A 238 -7.77 -10.38 -4.77
C ILE A 238 -8.72 -9.27 -4.30
N VAL A 239 -8.54 -8.76 -3.08
CA VAL A 239 -9.19 -7.50 -2.63
C VAL A 239 -8.10 -6.44 -2.47
N SER A 240 -8.12 -5.43 -3.35
CA SER A 240 -7.13 -4.36 -3.36
C SER A 240 -7.82 -3.03 -3.06
N VAL A 241 -7.63 -2.52 -1.85
CA VAL A 241 -8.30 -1.32 -1.35
C VAL A 241 -7.36 -0.12 -1.55
N TYR A 242 -7.83 0.90 -2.28
CA TYR A 242 -7.17 2.14 -2.68
C TYR A 242 -5.66 1.98 -2.95
N PRO A 243 -5.28 1.06 -3.86
CA PRO A 243 -3.89 0.62 -3.95
C PRO A 243 -2.97 1.71 -4.49
N ILE A 244 -1.70 1.63 -4.09
CA ILE A 244 -0.60 2.20 -4.88
C ILE A 244 -0.39 1.28 -6.09
N ALA A 245 -0.50 1.79 -7.32
CA ALA A 245 -0.41 0.94 -8.51
C ALA A 245 0.25 1.61 -9.72
N ASN A 246 0.47 2.92 -9.67
CA ASN A 246 0.93 3.71 -10.80
C ASN A 246 1.94 4.78 -10.35
N SER A 247 3.07 4.87 -11.05
CA SER A 247 4.12 5.84 -10.75
C SER A 247 3.92 7.22 -11.39
N SER A 248 2.86 7.40 -12.18
CA SER A 248 2.55 8.70 -12.76
C SER A 248 2.12 9.71 -11.70
N MET A 249 2.81 10.85 -11.68
CA MET A 249 2.53 11.98 -10.78
C MET A 249 1.44 12.91 -11.32
N THR A 250 0.97 12.71 -12.56
CA THR A 250 0.03 13.59 -13.26
C THR A 250 -1.36 12.98 -13.43
N LEU A 251 -1.67 11.90 -12.72
CA LEU A 251 -3.02 11.32 -12.77
C LEU A 251 -4.06 12.29 -12.19
N PRO A 252 -5.32 12.27 -12.67
CA PRO A 252 -6.34 13.24 -12.25
C PRO A 252 -6.49 13.38 -10.73
N SER A 253 -6.52 12.28 -9.99
CA SER A 253 -6.67 12.32 -8.53
C SER A 253 -5.46 12.88 -7.78
N ARG A 254 -4.26 12.80 -8.37
CA ARG A 254 -3.06 13.45 -7.80
C ARG A 254 -3.23 14.97 -7.71
N MET A 255 -4.05 15.53 -8.60
CA MET A 255 -4.35 16.96 -8.67
C MET A 255 -5.60 17.30 -7.86
N ASP A 256 -6.73 16.62 -8.10
CA ASP A 256 -8.00 16.98 -7.45
C ASP A 256 -8.06 16.68 -5.95
N SER A 257 -7.23 15.74 -5.47
CA SER A 257 -7.15 15.31 -4.08
C SER A 257 -5.77 15.60 -3.49
N ALA A 258 -5.03 16.57 -4.06
CA ALA A 258 -3.66 16.89 -3.67
C ALA A 258 -3.53 17.27 -2.18
N ASN A 259 -4.56 17.90 -1.60
CA ASN A 259 -4.60 18.37 -0.21
C ASN A 259 -5.57 17.56 0.66
N ALA A 260 -6.00 16.38 0.21
CA ALA A 260 -6.92 15.52 0.95
C ALA A 260 -6.34 15.12 2.33
N LYS A 261 -7.21 14.62 3.20
CA LYS A 261 -6.84 14.04 4.50
C LYS A 261 -7.45 12.63 4.59
N PRO A 262 -6.82 11.70 5.32
CA PRO A 262 -5.53 11.83 6.00
C PRO A 262 -4.34 11.83 5.04
N LEU A 263 -4.48 11.29 3.82
CA LEU A 263 -3.40 11.21 2.83
C LEU A 263 -3.44 12.38 1.83
N ASN A 264 -2.28 12.97 1.57
CA ASN A 264 -2.11 14.06 0.61
C ASN A 264 -0.92 13.83 -0.34
N GLY A 265 -0.76 14.70 -1.34
CA GLY A 265 0.29 14.57 -2.35
C GLY A 265 1.72 14.77 -1.81
N ALA A 266 1.92 15.57 -0.76
CA ALA A 266 3.22 15.73 -0.11
C ALA A 266 3.64 14.47 0.64
N MET A 267 2.69 13.80 1.31
CA MET A 267 2.93 12.50 1.96
C MET A 267 3.33 11.42 0.94
N LEU A 268 2.72 11.38 -0.24
CA LEU A 268 3.13 10.43 -1.29
C LEU A 268 4.60 10.61 -1.70
N LYS A 269 5.06 11.86 -1.83
CA LYS A 269 6.47 12.16 -2.10
C LYS A 269 7.37 11.72 -0.94
N TRP A 270 6.93 11.97 0.30
CA TRP A 270 7.64 11.55 1.51
C TRP A 270 7.78 10.02 1.60
N PHE A 271 6.71 9.27 1.35
CA PHE A 271 6.77 7.81 1.28
C PHE A 271 7.75 7.34 0.19
N GLY A 272 7.63 7.88 -1.03
CA GLY A 272 8.54 7.55 -2.12
C GLY A 272 10.02 7.78 -1.79
N TYR A 273 10.33 8.89 -1.10
CA TYR A 273 11.68 9.24 -0.69
C TYR A 273 12.30 8.23 0.28
N TYR A 274 11.57 7.78 1.30
CA TYR A 274 12.08 6.82 2.27
C TYR A 274 12.07 5.40 1.75
N TYR A 275 11.11 5.07 0.89
CA TYR A 275 10.90 3.71 0.41
C TYR A 275 11.83 3.30 -0.73
N GLN A 276 12.04 4.19 -1.71
CA GLN A 276 12.83 3.88 -2.90
C GLN A 276 14.34 4.00 -2.61
N THR A 277 15.11 3.11 -3.23
CA THR A 277 16.58 3.20 -3.27
C THR A 277 17.00 4.12 -4.40
N THR A 278 16.36 3.99 -5.56
CA THR A 278 16.61 4.84 -6.73
C THR A 278 15.31 5.29 -7.39
N PRO A 279 15.29 6.40 -8.16
CA PRO A 279 14.12 6.78 -8.94
C PRO A 279 13.67 5.72 -9.97
N ALA A 280 14.55 4.82 -10.38
CA ALA A 280 14.23 3.74 -11.32
C ALA A 280 13.30 2.68 -10.68
N ASP A 281 13.33 2.53 -9.34
CA ASP A 281 12.48 1.59 -8.61
C ASP A 281 11.00 1.86 -8.89
N ALA A 282 10.63 3.13 -9.06
CA ALA A 282 9.26 3.54 -9.40
C ALA A 282 8.74 2.96 -10.74
N GLN A 283 9.62 2.43 -11.60
CA GLN A 283 9.24 1.75 -12.84
C GLN A 283 9.23 0.22 -12.73
N ASP A 284 9.72 -0.35 -11.63
CA ASP A 284 9.68 -1.79 -11.40
C ASP A 284 8.21 -2.26 -11.37
N PRO A 285 7.86 -3.35 -12.08
CA PRO A 285 6.48 -3.83 -12.17
C PRO A 285 5.86 -4.26 -10.83
N ARG A 286 6.67 -4.46 -9.77
CA ARG A 286 6.17 -4.70 -8.41
C ARG A 286 5.59 -3.43 -7.77
N LEU A 287 6.08 -2.25 -8.14
CA LEU A 287 5.54 -0.96 -7.71
C LEU A 287 4.54 -0.41 -8.72
N ASN A 288 4.94 -0.37 -9.99
CA ASN A 288 4.14 0.12 -11.10
C ASN A 288 3.29 -1.02 -11.69
N LEU A 289 2.30 -1.49 -10.94
CA LEU A 289 1.46 -2.63 -11.30
C LEU A 289 0.77 -2.48 -12.65
N VAL A 290 0.44 -1.25 -13.09
CA VAL A 290 -0.15 -1.00 -14.42
C VAL A 290 0.80 -1.38 -15.58
N LYS A 291 2.10 -1.56 -15.31
CA LYS A 291 3.12 -2.03 -16.26
C LYS A 291 3.50 -3.50 -16.06
N ALA A 292 2.97 -4.17 -15.05
CA ALA A 292 3.25 -5.58 -14.80
C ALA A 292 2.57 -6.50 -15.83
N ASN A 293 3.00 -7.77 -15.85
CA ASN A 293 2.26 -8.80 -16.55
C ASN A 293 1.01 -9.17 -15.75
N LEU A 294 -0.13 -8.59 -16.11
CA LEU A 294 -1.41 -8.78 -15.40
C LEU A 294 -2.20 -10.01 -15.87
N ARG A 295 -1.89 -10.60 -17.03
CA ARG A 295 -2.70 -11.67 -17.63
C ARG A 295 -2.86 -12.89 -16.73
N GLY A 296 -4.08 -13.39 -16.59
CA GLY A 296 -4.36 -14.65 -15.90
C GLY A 296 -4.32 -14.49 -14.38
N LEU A 297 -4.62 -13.29 -13.88
CA LEU A 297 -4.80 -13.06 -12.46
C LEU A 297 -6.20 -13.48 -11.99
N PRO A 298 -6.37 -13.81 -10.69
CA PRO A 298 -7.66 -14.14 -10.11
C PRO A 298 -8.69 -13.01 -10.27
N PRO A 299 -10.00 -13.32 -10.14
CA PRO A 299 -11.02 -12.30 -9.97
C PRO A 299 -10.60 -11.28 -8.90
N THR A 300 -10.72 -10.01 -9.24
CA THR A 300 -10.18 -8.93 -8.42
C THR A 300 -11.26 -7.90 -8.11
N THR A 301 -11.34 -7.50 -6.84
CA THR A 301 -12.15 -6.38 -6.38
C THR A 301 -11.21 -5.22 -6.02
N ILE A 302 -11.38 -4.09 -6.68
CA ILE A 302 -10.68 -2.85 -6.38
C ILE A 302 -11.66 -1.86 -5.73
N ILE A 303 -11.34 -1.39 -4.53
CA ILE A 303 -12.17 -0.46 -3.76
C ILE A 303 -11.45 0.87 -3.69
N ASN A 304 -12.03 1.95 -4.20
CA ASN A 304 -11.42 3.28 -4.15
C ASN A 304 -12.23 4.22 -3.26
N ALA A 305 -11.55 5.21 -2.68
CA ALA A 305 -12.18 6.37 -2.07
C ALA A 305 -12.28 7.52 -3.10
N GLN A 306 -13.35 8.31 -3.02
CA GLN A 306 -13.53 9.46 -3.92
C GLN A 306 -12.51 10.56 -3.64
N ILE A 307 -12.23 10.85 -2.37
CA ILE A 307 -11.35 11.93 -1.90
C ILE A 307 -9.99 11.32 -1.53
N ASP A 308 -9.23 10.92 -2.55
CA ASP A 308 -8.00 10.17 -2.38
C ASP A 308 -7.04 10.42 -3.55
N PRO A 309 -5.79 10.87 -3.30
CA PRO A 309 -4.82 11.04 -4.37
C PRO A 309 -4.48 9.72 -5.10
N LEU A 310 -4.74 8.55 -4.50
CA LEU A 310 -4.55 7.21 -5.08
C LEU A 310 -5.79 6.67 -5.82
N ARG A 311 -6.89 7.43 -5.91
CA ARG A 311 -8.10 6.99 -6.63
C ARG A 311 -7.78 6.54 -8.07
N SER A 312 -7.01 7.34 -8.80
CA SER A 312 -6.64 7.05 -10.20
C SER A 312 -5.70 5.85 -10.33
N ASP A 313 -4.94 5.48 -9.30
CA ASP A 313 -4.10 4.28 -9.31
C ASP A 313 -4.99 3.02 -9.43
N GLY A 314 -6.02 2.92 -8.59
CA GLY A 314 -6.97 1.81 -8.65
C GLY A 314 -7.78 1.80 -9.95
N GLU A 315 -8.23 2.97 -10.43
CA GLU A 315 -8.95 3.09 -11.71
C GLU A 315 -8.08 2.63 -12.90
N THR A 316 -6.82 3.07 -12.95
CA THR A 316 -5.90 2.69 -14.03
C THR A 316 -5.46 1.24 -13.94
N LEU A 317 -5.27 0.70 -12.73
CA LEU A 317 -5.03 -0.73 -12.52
C LEU A 317 -6.21 -1.57 -13.01
N ALA A 318 -7.43 -1.20 -12.67
CA ALA A 318 -8.63 -1.90 -13.13
C ALA A 318 -8.72 -1.92 -14.66
N ALA A 319 -8.44 -0.79 -15.31
CA ALA A 319 -8.41 -0.70 -16.77
C ALA A 319 -7.31 -1.59 -17.38
N ALA A 320 -6.11 -1.61 -16.79
CA ALA A 320 -5.00 -2.44 -17.24
C ALA A 320 -5.30 -3.94 -17.11
N MET A 321 -5.88 -4.39 -15.98
CA MET A 321 -6.27 -5.78 -15.77
C MET A 321 -7.40 -6.22 -16.72
N ARG A 322 -8.43 -5.38 -16.93
CA ARG A 322 -9.48 -5.67 -17.92
C ARG A 322 -8.90 -5.81 -19.34
N LYS A 323 -7.95 -4.94 -19.70
CA LYS A 323 -7.25 -5.02 -20.99
C LYS A 323 -6.41 -6.30 -21.11
N ALA A 324 -5.86 -6.81 -20.01
CA ALA A 324 -5.14 -8.07 -19.98
C ALA A 324 -6.05 -9.32 -20.05
N GLY A 325 -7.37 -9.13 -19.91
CA GLY A 325 -8.38 -10.18 -19.97
C GLY A 325 -8.88 -10.66 -18.60
N ASP A 326 -8.48 -10.01 -17.50
CA ASP A 326 -8.85 -10.43 -16.15
C ASP A 326 -10.23 -9.92 -15.73
N ARG A 327 -10.87 -10.64 -14.80
CA ARG A 327 -12.18 -10.28 -14.24
C ARG A 327 -12.01 -9.27 -13.10
N VAL A 328 -12.33 -8.00 -13.34
CA VAL A 328 -12.17 -6.94 -12.34
C VAL A 328 -13.43 -6.13 -12.09
N GLU A 329 -13.85 -6.10 -10.83
CA GLU A 329 -14.83 -5.16 -10.32
C GLU A 329 -14.13 -4.04 -9.56
N GLN A 330 -14.23 -2.81 -10.06
CA GLN A 330 -13.71 -1.62 -9.42
C GLN A 330 -14.89 -0.75 -9.00
N ARG A 331 -14.87 -0.23 -7.77
CA ARG A 331 -15.86 0.74 -7.28
C ARG A 331 -15.20 1.88 -6.51
N THR A 332 -15.58 3.10 -6.85
CA THR A 332 -15.23 4.31 -6.10
C THR A 332 -16.37 4.68 -5.16
N PHE A 333 -16.09 4.76 -3.86
CA PHE A 333 -17.07 5.09 -2.83
C PHE A 333 -17.12 6.62 -2.61
N PRO A 334 -18.29 7.26 -2.73
CA PRO A 334 -18.42 8.71 -2.58
C PRO A 334 -18.29 9.15 -1.13
N GLY A 335 -17.80 10.38 -0.92
CA GLY A 335 -17.74 11.03 0.39
C GLY A 335 -16.73 10.45 1.39
N VAL A 336 -16.02 9.38 1.04
CA VAL A 336 -14.97 8.79 1.88
C VAL A 336 -13.57 9.17 1.40
N THR A 337 -12.59 9.09 2.31
CA THR A 337 -11.18 9.42 2.06
C THR A 337 -10.29 8.19 2.06
N HIS A 338 -8.99 8.36 1.78
CA HIS A 338 -7.99 7.32 2.09
C HIS A 338 -8.09 6.86 3.56
N GLU A 339 -7.70 5.61 3.86
CA GLU A 339 -7.81 4.94 5.18
C GLU A 339 -9.23 4.56 5.63
N PHE A 340 -10.28 4.80 4.84
CA PHE A 340 -11.66 4.63 5.32
C PHE A 340 -12.07 3.17 5.61
N PHE A 341 -11.42 2.16 5.04
CA PHE A 341 -11.97 0.80 4.98
C PHE A 341 -12.14 0.13 6.36
N GLY A 342 -11.26 0.45 7.32
CA GLY A 342 -11.38 0.00 8.71
C GLY A 342 -12.44 0.74 9.55
N MET A 343 -13.11 1.74 9.01
CA MET A 343 -14.01 2.64 9.75
C MET A 343 -15.48 2.21 9.75
N GLY A 344 -15.79 0.97 9.35
CA GLY A 344 -17.16 0.47 9.09
C GLY A 344 -18.15 0.57 10.27
N MET A 345 -17.66 0.79 11.50
CA MET A 345 -18.51 1.00 12.68
C MET A 345 -19.07 2.42 12.78
N VAL A 346 -18.45 3.41 12.15
CA VAL A 346 -18.82 4.83 12.28
C VAL A 346 -18.92 5.57 10.94
N VAL A 347 -18.42 5.00 9.84
CA VAL A 347 -18.54 5.57 8.48
C VAL A 347 -19.34 4.61 7.59
N ARG A 348 -20.45 5.10 7.04
CA ARG A 348 -21.35 4.30 6.21
C ARG A 348 -20.70 3.81 4.91
N GLY A 349 -19.94 4.69 4.26
CA GLY A 349 -19.20 4.32 3.04
C GLY A 349 -18.21 3.18 3.28
N ALA A 350 -17.59 3.12 4.46
CA ALA A 350 -16.72 2.01 4.87
C ALA A 350 -17.50 0.71 5.03
N GLN A 351 -18.65 0.75 5.69
CA GLN A 351 -19.54 -0.40 5.82
C GLN A 351 -19.97 -0.96 4.46
N ASP A 352 -20.35 -0.09 3.52
CA ASP A 352 -20.76 -0.50 2.17
C ASP A 352 -19.58 -1.12 1.40
N ALA A 353 -18.36 -0.58 1.57
CA ALA A 353 -17.14 -1.15 1.00
C ALA A 353 -16.78 -2.51 1.60
N ASN A 354 -16.87 -2.66 2.93
CA ASN A 354 -16.67 -3.95 3.58
C ASN A 354 -17.67 -4.99 3.08
N THR A 355 -18.95 -4.59 2.92
CA THR A 355 -20.01 -5.46 2.40
C THR A 355 -19.68 -5.98 1.00
N LEU A 356 -19.17 -5.12 0.12
CA LEU A 356 -18.71 -5.54 -1.21
C LEU A 356 -17.56 -6.56 -1.12
N ALA A 357 -16.52 -6.26 -0.33
CA ALA A 357 -15.36 -7.16 -0.18
C ALA A 357 -15.78 -8.53 0.36
N ILE A 358 -16.59 -8.55 1.43
CA ILE A 358 -17.11 -9.77 2.06
C ILE A 358 -17.95 -10.56 1.05
N ALA A 359 -18.84 -9.92 0.30
CA ALA A 359 -19.67 -10.60 -0.69
C ALA A 359 -18.82 -11.29 -1.78
N ARG A 360 -17.74 -10.64 -2.23
CA ARG A 360 -16.85 -11.20 -3.28
C ARG A 360 -15.95 -12.31 -2.77
N LEU A 361 -15.38 -12.15 -1.58
CA LEU A 361 -14.62 -13.22 -0.92
C LEU A 361 -15.49 -14.45 -0.65
N LYS A 362 -16.72 -14.25 -0.14
CA LYS A 362 -17.67 -15.35 0.10
C LYS A 362 -18.01 -16.10 -1.18
N ALA A 363 -18.27 -15.38 -2.28
CA ALA A 363 -18.53 -16.00 -3.58
C ALA A 363 -17.32 -16.80 -4.09
N ALA A 364 -16.10 -16.25 -3.99
CA ALA A 364 -14.88 -16.93 -4.41
C ALA A 364 -14.62 -18.21 -3.60
N PHE A 365 -14.79 -18.18 -2.27
CA PHE A 365 -14.62 -19.36 -1.43
C PHE A 365 -15.70 -20.42 -1.65
N ALA A 366 -16.93 -20.04 -2.00
CA ALA A 366 -18.00 -20.97 -2.33
C ALA A 366 -17.78 -21.67 -3.68
N ALA A 367 -17.15 -20.99 -4.64
CA ALA A 367 -16.84 -21.51 -5.97
C ALA A 367 -15.57 -22.39 -6.01
N ALA A 368 -14.81 -22.44 -4.92
CA ALA A 368 -13.61 -23.28 -4.82
C ALA A 368 -13.96 -24.76 -5.04
N PRO A 369 -13.17 -25.52 -5.84
CA PRO A 369 -13.42 -26.94 -6.08
C PRO A 369 -13.61 -27.71 -4.77
N ARG A 370 -14.74 -28.41 -4.64
CA ARG A 370 -14.93 -29.40 -3.57
C ARG A 370 -14.09 -30.64 -3.89
N ARG A 371 -13.62 -31.32 -2.84
CA ARG A 371 -12.86 -32.56 -2.97
C ARG A 371 -13.66 -33.62 -3.70
#